data_AF-A0A379NN65-F1
#
_entry.id   AF-A0A379NN65-F1
#
_cell.length_a   1.000
_cell.length_b   1.000
_cell.length_c   1.000
_cell.angle_alpha   90.00
_cell.angle_beta   90.00
_cell.angle_gamma   90.00
#
_symmetry.space_group_name_H-M   'P 1'
#
loop_
_entity.id
_entity.type
_entity.pdbx_description
1 polymer ?
#
loop_
_entity_poly.entity_id
_entity_poly.type
_entity_poly.pdbx_seq_one_letter_code
_entity_poly.pdbx_strand_id
1 'polypeptide(L)'
;MPERETFEGALKSGRQALEALGLGRYEARERADLFRHFNTRMVEEMAKGENDPLSRAAAYKRTSAMLSEIITEDREHLSLIQRHGWQGTAEGKHSGEAADEPEVKPSI
;
A
#
# COMPACT_ATOMS: atom_id res chain seq x y z
N MET A 1 -18.70 5.87 -8.66
CA MET A 1 -19.31 5.13 -7.53
C MET A 1 -19.82 6.13 -6.52
N PRO A 2 -20.95 5.86 -5.83
CA PRO A 2 -21.42 6.73 -4.75
C PRO A 2 -20.41 6.78 -3.60
N GLU A 3 -20.28 7.93 -2.95
CA GLU A 3 -19.51 8.07 -1.71
C GLU A 3 -20.22 7.31 -0.58
N ARG A 4 -19.47 6.48 0.15
CA ARG A 4 -19.99 5.77 1.31
C ARG A 4 -19.84 6.65 2.54
N GLU A 5 -20.96 7.04 3.13
CA GLU A 5 -21.07 8.04 4.21
C GLU A 5 -20.07 7.84 5.35
N THR A 6 -19.79 6.60 5.75
CA THR A 6 -18.94 6.28 6.91
C THR A 6 -17.52 5.86 6.55
N PHE A 7 -17.20 5.67 5.27
CA PHE A 7 -15.97 5.02 4.85
C PHE A 7 -14.72 5.83 5.22
N GLU A 8 -14.68 7.11 4.89
CA GLU A 8 -13.55 7.98 5.23
C GLU A 8 -13.42 8.20 6.74
N GLY A 9 -14.54 8.25 7.46
CA GLY A 9 -14.54 8.31 8.93
C GLY A 9 -13.92 7.06 9.57
N ALA A 10 -14.23 5.88 9.02
CA ALA A 10 -13.64 4.62 9.46
C ALA A 10 -12.13 4.55 9.15
N LEU A 11 -11.69 5.01 7.97
CA LEU A 11 -10.25 5.08 7.63
C LEU A 11 -9.49 5.99 8.58
N LYS A 12 -10.05 7.18 8.89
CA LYS A 12 -9.44 8.10 9.85
C LYS A 12 -9.31 7.46 11.23
N SER A 13 -10.36 6.78 11.70
CA SER A 13 -10.36 6.09 13.00
C SER A 13 -9.33 4.96 13.03
N GLY A 14 -9.23 4.17 11.95
CA GLY A 14 -8.22 3.12 11.80
C GLY A 14 -6.80 3.66 11.85
N ARG A 15 -6.53 4.79 11.17
CA ARG A 15 -5.24 5.48 11.26
C ARG A 15 -4.90 5.91 12.68
N GLN A 16 -5.84 6.50 13.41
CA GLN A 16 -5.64 6.91 14.80
C GLN A 16 -5.31 5.71 15.69
N ALA A 17 -5.97 4.57 15.49
CA ALA A 17 -5.67 3.34 16.20
C ALA A 17 -4.25 2.82 15.88
N LEU A 18 -3.84 2.84 14.61
CA LEU A 18 -2.48 2.45 14.21
C LEU A 18 -1.41 3.37 14.83
N GLU A 19 -1.66 4.68 14.84
CA GLU A 19 -0.79 5.66 15.49
C GLU A 19 -0.67 5.38 17.00
N ALA A 20 -1.79 5.06 17.68
CA ALA A 20 -1.80 4.71 19.10
C ALA A 20 -1.05 3.39 19.42
N LEU A 21 -0.98 2.47 18.45
CA LEU A 21 -0.21 1.22 18.54
C LEU A 21 1.29 1.42 18.23
N GLY A 22 1.73 2.65 18.00
CA GLY A 22 3.13 3.01 17.80
C GLY A 22 3.57 3.12 16.34
N LEU A 23 2.64 3.06 15.38
CA LEU A 23 2.94 3.28 13.97
C LEU A 23 3.16 4.76 13.67
N GLY A 24 4.10 5.10 12.80
CA GLY A 24 4.34 6.49 12.39
C GLY A 24 3.12 7.07 11.66
N ARG A 25 2.87 8.38 11.81
CA ARG A 25 1.72 9.07 11.15
C ARG A 25 1.72 8.92 9.63
N TYR A 26 2.90 9.02 9.02
CA TYR A 26 3.07 8.87 7.57
C TYR A 26 2.77 7.43 7.15
N GLU A 27 3.34 6.46 7.84
CA GLU A 27 3.14 5.03 7.56
C GLU A 27 1.67 4.60 7.77
N ALA A 28 1.01 5.09 8.82
CA ALA A 28 -0.42 4.87 9.03
C ALA A 28 -1.26 5.45 7.89
N ARG A 29 -0.87 6.61 7.35
CA ARG A 29 -1.54 7.22 6.19
C ARG A 29 -1.35 6.39 4.93
N GLU A 30 -0.12 6.01 4.60
CA GLU A 30 0.18 5.18 3.42
C GLU A 30 -0.62 3.86 3.45
N ARG A 31 -0.66 3.18 4.61
CA ARG A 31 -1.46 1.95 4.76
C ARG A 31 -2.96 2.18 4.55
N ALA A 32 -3.48 3.31 4.99
CA ALA A 32 -4.89 3.66 4.76
C ALA A 32 -5.18 4.00 3.29
N ASP A 33 -4.24 4.67 2.61
CA ASP A 33 -4.35 5.01 1.19
C ASP A 33 -4.28 3.75 0.30
N LEU A 34 -3.40 2.79 0.63
CA LEU A 34 -3.38 1.46 0.03
C LEU A 34 -4.70 0.71 0.25
N PHE A 35 -5.20 0.66 1.49
CA PHE A 35 -6.49 0.04 1.78
C PHE A 35 -7.63 0.67 0.98
N ARG A 36 -7.66 2.01 0.86
CA ARG A 36 -8.65 2.73 0.05
C ARG A 36 -8.61 2.25 -1.40
N HIS A 37 -7.43 2.20 -2.01
CA HIS A 37 -7.26 1.77 -3.40
C HIS A 37 -7.85 0.38 -3.64
N PHE A 38 -7.47 -0.60 -2.80
CA PHE A 38 -7.92 -1.98 -2.95
C PHE A 38 -9.41 -2.14 -2.65
N ASN A 39 -9.91 -1.44 -1.64
CA ASN A 39 -11.33 -1.49 -1.29
C ASN A 39 -12.20 -0.94 -2.43
N THR A 40 -11.80 0.17 -3.05
CA THR A 40 -12.50 0.73 -4.21
C THR A 40 -12.50 -0.25 -5.38
N ARG A 41 -11.34 -0.82 -5.74
CA ARG A 41 -11.24 -1.82 -6.82
C ARG A 41 -12.12 -3.04 -6.56
N MET A 42 -12.12 -3.56 -5.33
CA MET A 42 -12.97 -4.68 -4.93
C MET A 42 -14.46 -4.35 -5.07
N VAL A 43 -14.90 -3.18 -4.61
CA VAL A 43 -16.31 -2.75 -4.72
C VAL A 43 -16.71 -2.54 -6.17
N GLU A 44 -15.82 -2.01 -7.01
CA GLU A 44 -16.05 -1.87 -8.45
C GLU A 44 -16.17 -3.23 -9.16
N GLU A 45 -15.34 -4.21 -8.81
CA GLU A 45 -15.47 -5.58 -9.31
C GLU A 45 -16.81 -6.19 -8.87
N MET A 46 -17.16 -6.05 -7.60
CA MET A 46 -18.44 -6.56 -7.05
C MET A 46 -19.65 -5.91 -7.71
N ALA A 47 -19.58 -4.64 -8.07
CA ALA A 47 -20.68 -3.95 -8.74
C ALA A 47 -20.89 -4.40 -10.19
N LYS A 48 -19.84 -4.91 -10.84
CA LYS A 48 -19.89 -5.47 -12.21
C LYS A 48 -20.28 -6.95 -12.22
N GLY A 49 -20.02 -7.66 -11.12
CA GLY A 49 -20.29 -9.09 -10.98
C GLY A 49 -21.75 -9.41 -10.64
N GLU A 50 -22.06 -10.70 -10.63
CA GLU A 50 -23.35 -11.21 -10.19
C GLU A 50 -23.53 -10.96 -8.68
N ASN A 51 -24.72 -10.57 -8.24
CA ASN A 51 -25.00 -10.17 -6.85
C ASN A 51 -25.13 -11.39 -5.90
N ASP A 52 -24.37 -12.44 -6.17
CA ASP A 52 -24.35 -13.69 -5.41
C ASP A 52 -23.38 -13.59 -4.21
N PRO A 53 -23.78 -14.03 -3.00
CA PRO A 53 -22.95 -14.00 -1.81
C PRO A 53 -21.61 -14.73 -1.92
N LEU A 54 -21.52 -15.83 -2.67
CA LEU A 54 -20.26 -16.59 -2.83
C LEU A 54 -19.26 -15.79 -3.67
N SER A 55 -19.72 -15.17 -4.75
CA SER A 55 -18.91 -14.28 -5.59
C SER A 55 -18.36 -13.10 -4.80
N ARG A 56 -19.18 -12.50 -3.91
CA ARG A 56 -18.75 -11.42 -3.01
C ARG A 56 -17.72 -11.90 -1.99
N ALA A 57 -17.94 -13.07 -1.38
CA ALA A 57 -16.98 -13.64 -0.44
C ALA A 57 -15.63 -13.95 -1.12
N ALA A 58 -15.65 -14.45 -2.35
CA ALA A 58 -14.45 -14.71 -3.13
C ALA A 58 -13.67 -13.42 -3.47
N ALA A 59 -14.36 -12.38 -3.93
CA ALA A 59 -13.75 -11.07 -4.18
C ALA A 59 -13.12 -10.50 -2.89
N TYR A 60 -13.83 -10.55 -1.76
CA TYR A 60 -13.30 -10.12 -0.47
C TYR A 60 -12.02 -10.87 -0.06
N LYS A 61 -12.02 -12.21 -0.14
CA LYS A 61 -10.86 -13.03 0.21
C LYS A 61 -9.64 -12.70 -0.65
N ARG A 62 -9.82 -12.54 -1.97
CA ARG A 62 -8.72 -12.18 -2.89
C ARG A 62 -8.12 -10.81 -2.56
N THR A 63 -8.97 -9.80 -2.36
CA THR A 63 -8.50 -8.45 -2.01
C THR A 63 -7.81 -8.44 -0.64
N SER A 64 -8.33 -9.19 0.34
CA SER A 64 -7.71 -9.31 1.65
C SER A 64 -6.32 -9.96 1.60
N ALA A 65 -6.15 -11.01 0.79
CA ALA A 65 -4.85 -11.66 0.58
C ALA A 65 -3.84 -10.68 -0.04
N MET A 66 -4.22 -10.03 -1.14
CA MET A 66 -3.38 -9.05 -1.84
C MET A 66 -2.97 -7.87 -0.94
N LEU A 67 -3.90 -7.35 -0.13
CA LEU A 67 -3.60 -6.31 0.86
C LEU A 67 -2.58 -6.78 1.89
N SER A 68 -2.68 -8.01 2.35
CA SER A 68 -1.80 -8.56 3.38
C SER A 68 -0.39 -8.82 2.82
N GLU A 69 -0.29 -9.32 1.59
CA GLU A 69 0.96 -9.51 0.87
C GLU A 69 1.71 -8.17 0.70
N ILE A 70 1.03 -7.14 0.19
CA ILE A 70 1.65 -5.82 -0.05
C ILE A 70 2.11 -5.17 1.25
N ILE A 71 1.32 -5.23 2.32
CA ILE A 71 1.71 -4.67 3.63
C ILE A 71 2.92 -5.42 4.21
N THR A 72 3.00 -6.74 3.99
CA THR A 72 4.13 -7.55 4.46
C THR A 72 5.39 -7.22 3.68
N GLU A 73 5.30 -7.16 2.36
CA GLU A 73 6.40 -6.79 1.46
C GLU A 73 6.92 -5.38 1.76
N ASP A 74 6.03 -4.40 1.95
CA ASP A 74 6.42 -3.02 2.30
C ASP A 74 7.13 -2.95 3.65
N ARG A 75 6.68 -3.72 4.65
CA ARG A 75 7.36 -3.83 5.95
C ARG A 75 8.76 -4.43 5.81
N GLU A 76 8.90 -5.48 5.02
CA GLU A 76 10.20 -6.12 4.76
C GLU A 76 11.14 -5.17 4.02
N HIS A 77 10.63 -4.45 3.02
CA HIS A 77 11.36 -3.46 2.23
C HIS A 77 11.82 -2.28 3.10
N LEU A 78 10.95 -1.72 3.94
CA LEU A 78 11.31 -0.66 4.89
C LEU A 78 12.35 -1.14 5.91
N SER A 79 12.23 -2.37 6.40
CA SER A 79 13.22 -2.97 7.31
C SER A 79 14.60 -3.09 6.63
N LEU A 80 14.63 -3.45 5.34
CA LEU A 80 15.87 -3.54 4.55
C LEU A 80 16.51 -2.14 4.40
N ILE A 81 15.74 -1.14 4.00
CA ILE A 81 16.20 0.25 3.87
C ILE A 81 16.70 0.80 5.20
N GLN A 82 15.99 0.54 6.31
CA GLN A 82 16.41 1.02 7.64
C GLN A 82 17.72 0.37 8.11
N ARG A 83 17.94 -0.92 7.82
CA ARG A 83 19.15 -1.63 8.22
C ARG A 83 20.37 -1.22 7.41
N HIS A 84 20.22 -0.97 6.11
CA HIS A 84 21.34 -0.76 5.19
C HIS A 84 21.48 0.69 4.71
N GLY A 85 20.56 1.58 5.11
CA GLY A 85 20.42 2.92 4.52
C GLY A 85 19.91 2.85 3.07
N TRP A 86 19.56 4.01 2.50
CA TRP A 86 19.23 4.09 1.06
C TRP A 86 20.40 3.56 0.20
N GLN A 87 21.65 3.74 0.65
CA GLN A 87 22.86 3.27 -0.05
C GLN A 87 23.04 1.74 -0.11
N GLY A 88 22.24 0.96 0.62
CA GLY A 88 22.41 -0.48 0.76
C GLY A 88 21.43 -1.34 -0.03
N THR A 89 20.44 -0.74 -0.71
CA THR A 89 19.51 -1.46 -1.60
C THR A 89 20.02 -1.47 -3.04
N ALA A 90 19.44 -2.32 -3.90
CA ALA A 90 19.81 -2.34 -5.32
C ALA A 90 19.51 -1.00 -6.02
N GLU A 91 18.47 -0.27 -5.60
CA GLU A 91 18.15 1.05 -6.16
C GLU A 91 19.01 2.20 -5.65
N GLY A 92 19.68 2.06 -4.50
CA GLY A 92 20.49 3.13 -3.92
C GLY A 92 21.99 2.84 -3.82
N LYS A 93 22.45 1.68 -4.29
CA LYS A 93 23.87 1.46 -4.60
C LYS A 93 24.28 2.41 -5.72
N HIS A 94 24.80 3.58 -5.34
CA HIS A 94 25.63 4.39 -6.20
C HIS A 94 27.08 4.07 -5.83
N SER A 95 27.68 3.10 -6.51
CA SER A 95 29.09 2.72 -6.33
C SER A 95 30.06 3.81 -6.81
N GLY A 96 29.55 4.89 -7.43
CA GLY A 96 30.35 5.93 -8.07
C GLY A 96 30.89 5.51 -9.43
N GLU A 97 30.57 4.30 -9.90
CA GLU A 97 30.88 3.83 -11.24
C GLU A 97 29.89 4.42 -12.27
N ALA A 98 30.37 4.75 -13.46
CA ALA A 98 29.56 5.34 -14.53
C ALA A 98 28.41 4.44 -15.01
N ALA A 99 28.39 3.16 -14.62
CA ALA A 99 27.32 2.20 -14.93
C ALA A 99 26.09 2.34 -14.03
N ASP A 100 26.21 3.01 -12.86
CA ASP A 100 25.11 3.27 -11.93
C ASP A 100 24.41 4.61 -12.21
N GLU A 101 24.83 5.35 -13.25
CA GLU A 101 24.12 6.56 -13.67
C GLU A 101 22.83 6.17 -14.43
N PRO A 102 21.67 6.78 -14.09
CA PRO A 102 20.45 6.54 -14.87
C PRO A 102 20.63 7.02 -16.31
N GLU A 103 20.18 6.21 -17.28
CA GLU A 103 20.27 6.53 -18.73
C GLU A 103 19.66 7.89 -19.07
N VAL A 104 18.72 8.37 -18.25
CA VAL A 104 18.09 9.67 -18.40
C VAL A 104 18.43 10.54 -17.19
N LYS A 105 19.39 11.45 -17.37
CA LYS A 105 19.62 12.54 -16.41
C LYS A 105 18.45 13.52 -16.53
N PRO A 106 17.76 13.86 -15.43
CA PRO A 106 16.73 14.89 -15.47
C PRO A 106 17.39 16.20 -15.91
N SER A 107 16.94 16.75 -17.03
CA SER A 107 17.37 18.09 -17.47
C SER A 107 16.84 19.13 -16.47
N ILE A 108 17.73 20.02 -16.05
CA ILE A 108 17.47 21.16 -15.16
C ILE A 108 16.49 22.12 -15.83
#